data_AF-I6QZ41-F1
#
_entry.id   AF-I6QZ41-F1
#
_cell.length_a   1.000
_cell.length_b   1.000
_cell.length_c   1.000
_cell.angle_alpha   90.00
_cell.angle_beta   90.00
_cell.angle_gamma   90.00
#
_symmetry.space_group_name_H-M   'P 1'
#
loop_
_entity.id
_entity.type
_entity.pdbx_description
1 polymer ?
#
loop_
_entity_poly.entity_id
_entity_poly.type
_entity_poly.pdbx_seq_one_letter_code
_entity_poly.pdbx_strand_id
1 'polypeptide(L)'
;LVTTFNIEIGITGAILTKLDGDSRGGAALSVKEVSGKPIKFVERGERMEDLELFYPDRMAQRVLGMGDVLSFVEKAQEVMRQEDAVELQKKIMSAKFDFNDFLKQSQNVAQMGSMSRVVGMIPGMNK
;
A
#
# COMPACT_ATOMS: atom_id res chain seq x y z
N LEU A 1 -24.36 -15.94 -13.28
CA LEU A 1 -24.43 -14.68 -14.07
C LEU A 1 -23.25 -14.54 -15.02
N VAL A 2 -22.01 -14.37 -14.52
CA VAL A 2 -20.82 -14.24 -15.39
C VAL A 2 -20.66 -15.43 -16.34
N THR A 3 -20.85 -16.67 -15.86
CA THR A 3 -20.79 -17.89 -16.68
C THR A 3 -21.79 -17.85 -17.83
N THR A 4 -23.07 -17.64 -17.50
CA THR A 4 -24.18 -17.62 -18.46
C THR A 4 -23.96 -16.54 -19.51
N PHE A 5 -23.59 -15.33 -19.09
CA PHE A 5 -23.36 -14.21 -20.00
C PHE A 5 -22.19 -14.45 -20.95
N ASN A 6 -21.10 -15.05 -20.45
CA ASN A 6 -19.94 -15.40 -21.28
C ASN A 6 -20.25 -16.54 -22.27
N ILE A 7 -21.10 -17.50 -21.90
CA ILE A 7 -21.48 -18.61 -22.79
C ILE A 7 -22.42 -18.12 -23.89
N GLU A 8 -23.40 -17.28 -23.55
CA GLU A 8 -24.43 -16.88 -24.51
C GLU A 8 -23.96 -15.77 -25.46
N ILE A 9 -23.19 -14.80 -24.96
CA ILE A 9 -22.81 -13.61 -25.75
C ILE A 9 -21.31 -13.63 -26.10
N GLY A 10 -20.48 -14.21 -25.23
CA GLY A 10 -19.03 -14.14 -25.36
C GLY A 10 -18.49 -12.78 -24.94
N ILE A 11 -17.63 -12.75 -23.93
CA ILE A 11 -16.92 -11.54 -23.52
C ILE A 11 -15.42 -11.62 -23.86
N THR A 12 -14.82 -10.48 -24.12
CA THR A 12 -13.36 -10.37 -24.38
C THR A 12 -12.60 -9.89 -23.15
N GLY A 13 -13.31 -9.36 -22.15
CA GLY A 13 -12.75 -8.91 -20.89
C GLY A 13 -13.81 -8.29 -20.00
N ALA A 14 -13.42 -7.92 -18.79
CA ALA A 14 -14.29 -7.33 -17.79
C ALA A 14 -13.71 -6.02 -17.23
N ILE A 15 -14.59 -5.19 -16.69
CA ILE A 15 -14.26 -4.01 -15.88
C ILE A 15 -14.88 -4.25 -14.51
N LEU A 16 -14.12 -4.02 -13.44
CA LEU A 16 -14.63 -4.16 -12.07
C LEU A 16 -14.88 -2.79 -11.46
N THR A 17 -16.08 -2.57 -10.96
CA THR A 17 -16.48 -1.31 -10.36
C THR A 17 -16.43 -1.36 -8.84
N LYS A 18 -16.29 -0.18 -8.20
CA LYS A 18 -16.26 -0.01 -6.75
C LYS A 18 -15.28 -0.96 -6.05
N LEU A 19 -14.00 -0.91 -6.39
CA LEU A 19 -12.94 -1.79 -5.88
C LEU A 19 -12.24 -1.24 -4.61
N ASP A 20 -12.82 -0.20 -4.03
CA ASP A 20 -12.44 0.47 -2.78
C ASP A 20 -12.74 -0.36 -1.52
N GLY A 21 -13.62 -1.36 -1.61
CA GLY A 21 -13.95 -2.25 -0.50
C GLY A 21 -13.01 -3.47 -0.37
N ASP A 22 -12.53 -3.72 0.85
CA ASP A 22 -11.62 -4.82 1.23
C ASP A 22 -12.10 -6.24 0.84
N SER A 23 -13.40 -6.42 0.60
CA SER A 23 -14.01 -7.73 0.32
C SER A 23 -14.09 -8.12 -1.16
N ARG A 24 -13.53 -7.32 -2.09
CA ARG A 24 -13.80 -7.47 -3.54
C ARG A 24 -12.72 -8.17 -4.36
N GLY A 25 -11.60 -8.57 -3.75
CA GLY A 25 -10.62 -9.45 -4.40
C GLY A 25 -11.22 -10.77 -4.88
N GLY A 26 -12.20 -11.31 -4.13
CA GLY A 26 -12.90 -12.53 -4.50
C GLY A 26 -13.75 -12.40 -5.77
N ALA A 27 -14.32 -11.22 -6.03
CA ALA A 27 -15.09 -10.97 -7.25
C ALA A 27 -14.19 -10.97 -8.49
N ALA A 28 -13.00 -10.36 -8.39
CA ALA A 28 -12.00 -10.39 -9.45
C ALA A 28 -11.57 -11.82 -9.78
N LEU A 29 -11.29 -12.62 -8.74
CA LEU A 29 -10.92 -14.03 -8.90
C LEU A 29 -12.05 -14.84 -9.53
N SER A 30 -13.28 -14.64 -9.06
CA SER A 30 -14.47 -15.36 -9.55
C SER A 30 -14.73 -15.06 -11.04
N VAL A 31 -14.62 -13.79 -11.45
CA VAL A 31 -14.78 -13.42 -12.86
C VAL A 31 -13.71 -14.08 -13.71
N LYS A 32 -12.44 -14.07 -13.26
CA LYS A 32 -11.33 -14.67 -14.00
C LYS A 32 -11.47 -16.18 -14.11
N GLU A 33 -11.79 -16.86 -13.01
CA GLU A 33 -11.94 -18.32 -12.95
C GLU A 33 -13.09 -18.80 -13.84
N VAL A 34 -14.24 -18.14 -13.74
CA VAL A 34 -15.46 -18.55 -14.44
C VAL A 34 -15.42 -18.21 -15.93
N SER A 35 -14.95 -17.02 -16.29
CA SER A 35 -14.98 -16.56 -17.68
C SER A 35 -13.70 -16.87 -18.46
N GLY A 36 -12.58 -17.09 -17.76
CA GLY A 36 -11.24 -17.15 -18.34
C GLY A 36 -10.73 -15.82 -18.91
N LYS A 37 -11.55 -14.77 -18.95
CA LYS A 37 -11.24 -13.51 -19.63
C LYS A 37 -10.46 -12.54 -18.73
N PRO A 38 -9.62 -11.66 -19.31
CA PRO A 38 -8.87 -10.68 -18.54
C PRO A 38 -9.78 -9.57 -17.99
N ILE A 39 -9.47 -9.09 -16.79
CA ILE A 39 -9.99 -7.82 -16.29
C ILE A 39 -9.08 -6.72 -16.82
N LYS A 40 -9.65 -5.70 -17.47
CA LYS A 40 -8.89 -4.63 -18.13
C LYS A 40 -8.79 -3.36 -17.29
N PHE A 41 -9.89 -3.00 -16.64
CA PHE A 41 -9.98 -1.77 -15.84
C PHE A 41 -10.65 -2.03 -14.50
N VAL A 42 -10.37 -1.14 -13.57
CA VAL A 42 -10.97 -1.10 -12.23
C VAL A 42 -11.35 0.32 -11.86
N GLU A 43 -12.49 0.47 -11.21
CA GLU A 43 -12.92 1.76 -10.67
C GLU A 43 -12.67 1.76 -9.15
N ARG A 44 -11.97 2.79 -8.65
CA ARG A 44 -11.67 2.94 -7.22
C ARG A 44 -12.51 3.98 -6.49
N GLY A 45 -13.44 4.63 -7.19
CA GLY A 45 -14.27 5.70 -6.65
C GLY A 45 -15.52 5.89 -7.49
N GLU A 46 -16.06 7.10 -7.51
CA GLU A 46 -17.29 7.43 -8.24
C GLU A 46 -17.05 8.48 -9.34
N ARG A 47 -15.85 9.06 -9.41
CA ARG A 47 -15.50 10.06 -10.41
C ARG A 47 -15.00 9.37 -11.67
N MET A 48 -15.18 10.03 -12.81
CA MET A 48 -14.65 9.56 -14.09
C MET A 48 -13.12 9.34 -14.08
N GLU A 49 -12.43 10.08 -13.22
CA GLU A 49 -10.98 10.01 -13.02
C GLU A 49 -10.54 8.74 -12.26
N ASP A 50 -11.46 8.07 -11.56
CA ASP A 50 -11.16 6.93 -10.69
C ASP A 50 -11.12 5.59 -11.44
N LEU A 51 -11.26 5.62 -12.78
CA LEU A 51 -11.13 4.46 -13.65
C LEU A 51 -9.65 4.23 -14.01
N GLU A 52 -9.08 3.16 -13.47
CA GLU A 52 -7.67 2.81 -13.61
C GLU A 52 -7.49 1.49 -14.38
N LEU A 53 -6.29 1.30 -14.93
CA LEU A 53 -5.86 0.00 -15.46
C LEU A 53 -5.81 -1.06 -14.35
N PHE A 54 -6.23 -2.28 -14.67
CA PHE A 54 -6.13 -3.40 -13.74
C PHE A 54 -4.71 -3.97 -13.72
N TYR A 55 -4.14 -4.08 -12.51
CA TYR A 55 -2.83 -4.72 -12.28
C TYR A 55 -3.02 -5.99 -11.42
N PRO A 56 -2.95 -7.19 -12.03
CA PRO A 56 -3.15 -8.45 -11.31
C PRO A 56 -2.21 -8.65 -10.12
N ASP A 57 -0.93 -8.27 -10.28
CA ASP A 57 0.09 -8.45 -9.24
C ASP A 57 -0.24 -7.67 -7.97
N ARG A 58 -0.70 -6.41 -8.13
CA ARG A 58 -1.13 -5.56 -7.01
C ARG A 58 -2.36 -6.14 -6.31
N MET A 59 -3.29 -6.70 -7.08
CA MET A 59 -4.47 -7.34 -6.52
C MET A 59 -4.12 -8.63 -5.78
N ALA A 60 -3.23 -9.45 -6.32
CA ALA A 60 -2.74 -10.66 -5.65
C ALA A 60 -2.04 -10.31 -4.33
N GLN A 61 -1.17 -9.31 -4.32
CA GLN A 61 -0.50 -8.82 -3.11
C GLN A 61 -1.50 -8.35 -2.05
N ARG A 62 -2.54 -7.60 -2.44
CA ARG A 62 -3.59 -7.16 -1.53
C ARG A 62 -4.40 -8.34 -0.96
N VAL A 63 -4.78 -9.32 -1.78
CA VAL A 63 -5.49 -10.53 -1.31
C VAL A 63 -4.64 -11.35 -0.35
N LEU A 64 -3.34 -11.47 -0.62
CA LEU A 64 -2.38 -12.20 0.22
C LEU A 64 -1.95 -11.41 1.47
N GLY A 65 -2.49 -10.20 1.70
CA GLY A 65 -2.09 -9.35 2.81
C GLY A 65 -0.64 -8.84 2.72
N MET A 66 0.01 -9.01 1.55
CA MET A 66 1.37 -8.56 1.26
C MET A 66 1.40 -7.18 0.61
N GLY A 67 0.28 -6.45 0.61
CA GLY A 67 0.13 -5.14 -0.03
C GLY A 67 1.09 -4.05 0.48
N ASP A 68 1.73 -4.29 1.62
CA ASP A 68 2.71 -3.37 2.20
C ASP A 68 4.14 -3.88 2.22
N VAL A 69 4.49 -5.14 1.92
CA VAL A 69 5.88 -5.60 2.20
C VAL A 69 6.92 -4.93 1.29
N LEU A 70 6.59 -4.72 0.01
CA LEU A 70 7.47 -4.02 -0.93
C LEU A 70 7.57 -2.52 -0.60
N SER A 71 6.44 -1.85 -0.37
CA SER A 71 6.42 -0.45 0.09
C SER A 71 7.14 -0.28 1.44
N PHE A 72 7.04 -1.25 2.35
CA PHE A 72 7.68 -1.21 3.66
C PHE A 72 9.19 -1.43 3.54
N VAL A 73 9.65 -2.32 2.66
CA VAL A 73 11.08 -2.51 2.39
C VAL A 73 11.67 -1.29 1.68
N GLU A 74 10.97 -0.73 0.68
CA GLU A 74 11.41 0.49 -0.02
C GLU A 74 11.47 1.68 0.94
N LYS A 75 10.45 1.86 1.80
CA LYS A 75 10.40 2.95 2.77
C LYS A 75 11.34 2.74 3.96
N ALA A 76 11.56 1.51 4.38
CA ALA A 76 12.60 1.17 5.35
C ALA A 76 14.00 1.41 4.79
N GLN A 77 14.24 1.13 3.50
CA GLN A 77 15.50 1.45 2.83
C GLN A 77 15.67 2.97 2.62
N GLU A 78 14.61 3.73 2.34
CA GLU A 78 14.66 5.20 2.26
C GLU A 78 14.92 5.88 3.61
N VAL A 79 14.36 5.33 4.70
CA VAL A 79 14.50 5.86 6.06
C VAL A 79 15.80 5.38 6.71
N MET A 80 16.34 4.22 6.33
CA MET A 80 17.63 3.72 6.78
C MET A 80 18.75 4.14 5.82
N ARG A 81 19.04 5.44 5.74
CA ARG A 81 20.35 5.90 5.28
C ARG A 81 21.40 5.46 6.28
N GLN A 82 22.21 4.46 5.91
CA GLN A 82 23.33 3.96 6.71
C GLN A 82 24.30 5.06 7.17
N GLU A 83 24.35 6.19 6.46
CA GLU A 83 25.20 7.33 6.79
C GLU A 83 24.73 8.11 8.04
N ASP A 84 23.42 8.32 8.20
CA ASP A 84 22.85 9.09 9.32
C ASP A 84 22.97 8.33 10.65
N ALA A 85 22.84 7.00 10.61
CA ALA A 85 23.00 6.14 11.79
C ALA A 85 24.45 6.13 12.30
N VAL A 86 25.44 6.13 11.39
CA VAL A 86 26.86 6.10 11.73
C VAL A 86 27.32 7.45 12.29
N GLU A 87 26.86 8.58 11.73
CA GLU A 87 27.14 9.91 12.30
C GLU A 87 26.52 10.09 13.68
N LEU A 88 25.26 9.67 13.86
CA LEU A 88 24.59 9.77 15.15
C LEU A 88 25.30 8.93 16.21
N GLN A 89 25.71 7.69 15.87
CA GLN A 89 26.46 6.82 16.76
C GLN A 89 27.82 7.43 17.15
N LYS A 90 28.56 8.00 16.18
CA LYS A 90 29.82 8.71 16.45
C LYS A 90 29.62 9.94 17.33
N LYS A 91 28.56 10.72 17.11
CA LYS A 91 28.26 11.93 17.91
C LYS A 91 27.88 11.59 19.35
N ILE A 92 27.04 10.57 19.55
CA ILE A 92 26.68 10.05 20.88
C ILE A 92 27.92 9.52 21.61
N MET A 93 28.79 8.76 20.93
CA MET A 93 30.03 8.25 21.53
C MET A 93 31.05 9.35 21.84
N SER A 94 31.06 10.44 21.06
CA SER A 94 31.97 11.58 21.27
C SER A 94 31.47 12.62 22.29
N ALA A 95 30.30 12.41 22.90
CA ALA A 95 29.64 13.35 23.83
C ALA A 95 29.45 14.77 23.25
N LYS A 96 29.48 14.94 21.92
CA LYS A 96 29.22 16.21 21.22
C LYS A 96 27.77 16.28 20.79
N PHE A 97 26.86 16.13 21.74
CA PHE A 97 25.45 16.39 21.51
C PHE A 97 25.22 17.88 21.76
N ASP A 98 25.00 18.65 20.70
CA ASP A 98 24.78 20.08 20.81
C ASP A 98 23.30 20.47 20.66
N PHE A 99 22.99 21.74 20.91
CA PHE A 99 21.63 22.25 20.85
C PHE A 99 21.03 22.17 19.43
N ASN A 100 21.87 22.22 18.40
CA ASN A 100 21.41 22.12 17.01
C ASN A 100 20.97 20.69 16.67
N ASP A 101 21.65 19.69 17.23
CA ASP A 101 21.26 18.29 17.09
C ASP A 101 19.91 18.01 17.79
N PHE A 102 19.67 18.59 18.99
CA PHE A 102 18.36 18.53 19.65
C PHE A 102 17.25 19.20 18.82
N LEU A 103 17.55 20.35 18.21
CA LEU A 103 16.61 21.11 17.41
C LEU A 103 16.23 20.36 16.13
N LYS A 104 17.21 19.72 15.46
CA LYS A 104 16.97 18.82 14.32
C LYS A 104 16.10 17.62 14.71
N GLN A 105 16.37 17.00 15.86
CA GLN A 105 15.58 15.86 16.32
C GLN A 105 14.14 16.28 16.65
N SER A 106 13.96 17.43 17.28
CA SER A 106 12.63 18.00 17.58
C SER A 106 11.84 18.35 16.32
N GLN A 107 12.52 18.92 15.31
CA GLN A 107 11.91 19.20 14.00
C GLN A 107 11.53 17.93 13.25
N ASN A 108 12.33 16.88 13.31
CA ASN A 108 12.00 15.59 12.70
C ASN A 108 10.78 14.94 13.38
N VAL A 109 10.68 15.02 14.71
CA VAL A 109 9.51 14.57 15.47
C VAL A 109 8.26 15.40 15.12
N ALA A 110 8.42 16.71 14.90
CA ALA A 110 7.33 17.59 14.47
C ALA A 110 6.89 17.33 13.00
N GLN A 111 7.84 17.05 12.10
CA GLN A 111 7.59 16.74 10.69
C GLN A 111 6.92 15.37 10.47
N MET A 112 7.13 14.43 11.39
CA MET A 112 6.41 13.15 11.38
C MET A 112 4.89 13.29 11.62
N GLY A 113 4.40 14.48 11.99
CA GLY A 113 2.99 14.71 12.31
C GLY A 113 2.55 13.90 13.53
N SER A 114 1.26 13.97 13.89
CA SER A 114 0.75 13.31 15.10
C SER A 114 1.23 11.85 15.18
N MET A 115 1.94 11.51 16.26
CA MET A 115 2.36 10.14 16.54
C MET A 115 1.20 9.13 16.49
N SER A 116 -0.06 9.62 16.55
CA SER A 116 -1.28 8.88 16.26
C SER A 116 -1.30 8.15 14.91
N ARG A 117 -0.68 8.68 13.84
CA ARG A 117 -0.63 7.98 12.54
C ARG A 117 0.35 6.81 12.55
N VAL A 118 1.49 6.95 13.22
CA VAL A 118 2.48 5.86 13.34
C VAL A 118 1.98 4.79 14.31
N VAL A 119 1.37 5.18 15.42
CA VAL A 119 0.72 4.26 16.38
C VAL A 119 -0.47 3.53 15.74
N GLY A 120 -1.23 4.20 14.87
CA GLY A 120 -2.31 3.58 14.10
C GLY A 120 -1.85 2.58 13.03
N MET A 121 -0.57 2.56 12.68
CA MET A 121 0.03 1.60 11.74
C MET A 121 0.71 0.42 12.44
N ILE A 122 0.70 0.35 13.78
CA ILE A 122 1.20 -0.81 14.54
C ILE A 122 0.03 -1.79 14.73
N PRO A 123 0.01 -2.94 14.02
CA PRO A 123 -1.05 -3.91 14.18
C PRO A 123 -0.96 -4.55 15.56
N GLY A 124 -2.04 -4.52 16.33
CA GLY A 124 -2.15 -5.23 17.61
C GLY A 124 -2.19 -4.36 18.88
N MET A 125 -2.19 -3.03 18.78
CA MET A 125 -2.28 -2.13 19.95
C MET A 125 -3.71 -1.72 20.34
N ASN A 126 -4.74 -2.34 19.74
CA ASN A 126 -6.15 -2.23 20.14
C ASN A 126 -6.66 -3.59 20.64
N LYS A 127 -6.07 -4.08 21.73
CA LYS A 127 -6.73 -4.96 22.69
C LYS A 127 -6.67 -4.33 24.05
#